data_AF-A0A2I1HXZ4-F1
#
_entry.id   AF-A0A2I1HXZ4-F1
#
_cell.length_a   1.000
_cell.length_b   1.000
_cell.length_c   1.000
_cell.angle_alpha   90.00
_cell.angle_beta   90.00
_cell.angle_gamma   90.00
#
_symmetry.space_group_name_H-M   'P 1'
#
loop_
_entity.id
_entity.type
_entity.pdbx_description
1 polymer ?
#
loop_
_entity_poly.entity_id
_entity_poly.type
_entity_poly.pdbx_seq_one_letter_code
_entity_poly.pdbx_strand_id
1 'polypeptide(L)'
;MRVRVHPRVHQRHSDVEDDDVIAAFEGTLRSRARDTHPIQWVGVGLDRKGRLLEYIAVEDEPDGWLIFHAMLVTRAVLAEVGLRR
;
A
#
# COMPACT_ATOMS: atom_id res chain seq x y z
N MET A 1 -3.72 12.47 9.39
CA MET A 1 -3.11 11.86 8.19
C MET A 1 -4.13 11.91 7.07
N ARG A 2 -3.76 12.45 5.90
CA ARG A 2 -4.61 12.46 4.70
C ARG A 2 -4.11 11.39 3.75
N VAL A 3 -4.98 10.44 3.38
CA VAL A 3 -4.62 9.35 2.45
C VAL A 3 -5.45 9.50 1.19
N ARG A 4 -4.80 9.46 0.03
CA ARG A 4 -5.44 9.45 -1.29
C ARG A 4 -5.02 8.20 -2.05
N VAL A 5 -5.98 7.58 -2.72
CA VAL A 5 -5.73 6.45 -3.61
C VAL A 5 -5.76 6.94 -5.05
N HIS A 6 -4.72 6.64 -5.81
CA HIS A 6 -4.67 7.03 -7.22
C HIS A 6 -5.67 6.16 -8.02
N PRO A 7 -6.49 6.73 -8.93
CA PRO A 7 -7.50 5.98 -9.69
C PRO A 7 -6.98 4.77 -10.48
N ARG A 8 -5.67 4.77 -10.79
CA ARG A 8 -4.98 3.65 -11.46
C ARG A 8 -5.04 2.34 -10.68
N VAL A 9 -5.19 2.39 -9.35
CA VAL A 9 -5.31 1.17 -8.53
C VAL A 9 -6.56 0.41 -8.94
N HIS A 10 -7.73 1.03 -8.82
CA HIS A 10 -9.00 0.41 -9.21
C HIS A 10 -9.07 0.04 -10.69
N GLN A 11 -8.48 0.87 -11.58
CA GLN A 11 -8.42 0.56 -13.02
C GLN A 11 -7.63 -0.73 -13.33
N ARG A 12 -6.65 -1.10 -12.50
CA ARG A 12 -5.83 -2.31 -12.66
C ARG A 12 -6.33 -3.49 -11.84
N HIS A 13 -6.95 -3.22 -10.71
CA HIS A 13 -7.42 -4.19 -9.72
C HIS A 13 -8.85 -3.81 -9.33
N SER A 14 -9.81 -4.17 -10.16
CA SER A 14 -11.22 -3.78 -10.00
C SER A 14 -11.89 -4.40 -8.76
N ASP A 15 -11.25 -5.37 -8.10
CA ASP A 15 -11.69 -5.98 -6.84
C ASP A 15 -11.09 -5.29 -5.59
N VAL A 16 -10.32 -4.23 -5.79
CA VAL A 16 -9.70 -3.40 -4.76
C VAL A 16 -10.35 -2.01 -4.80
N GLU A 17 -11.08 -1.69 -3.75
CA GLU A 17 -11.72 -0.39 -3.56
C GLU A 17 -10.80 0.58 -2.81
N ASP A 18 -11.01 1.89 -2.96
CA ASP A 18 -10.18 2.90 -2.28
C ASP A 18 -10.17 2.71 -0.75
N ASP A 19 -11.33 2.41 -0.15
CA ASP A 19 -11.44 2.13 1.29
C ASP A 19 -10.65 0.88 1.73
N ASP A 20 -10.50 -0.12 0.85
CA ASP A 20 -9.73 -1.33 1.15
C ASP A 20 -8.24 -0.99 1.22
N VAL A 21 -7.78 -0.12 0.33
CA VAL A 21 -6.40 0.40 0.28
C VAL A 21 -6.10 1.29 1.48
N ILE A 22 -7.02 2.20 1.82
CA ILE A 22 -6.88 3.08 2.98
C ILE A 22 -6.80 2.26 4.27
N ALA A 23 -7.69 1.28 4.44
CA ALA A 23 -7.65 0.38 5.59
C ALA A 23 -6.32 -0.39 5.69
N ALA A 24 -5.81 -0.90 4.57
CA ALA A 24 -4.52 -1.59 4.55
C ALA A 24 -3.35 -0.66 4.90
N PHE A 25 -3.39 0.59 4.47
CA PHE A 25 -2.36 1.58 4.79
C PHE A 25 -2.39 2.00 6.26
N GLU A 26 -3.58 2.30 6.81
CA GLU A 26 -3.73 2.66 8.22
C GLU A 26 -3.43 1.47 9.14
N GLY A 27 -3.81 0.26 8.72
CA GLY A 27 -3.56 -1.01 9.40
C GLY A 27 -2.24 -1.68 9.01
N THR A 28 -1.23 -0.92 8.59
CA THR A 28 0.05 -1.46 8.10
C THR A 28 0.70 -2.37 9.13
N LEU A 29 0.97 -3.62 8.73
CA LEU A 29 1.68 -4.59 9.55
C LEU A 29 3.19 -4.38 9.44
N ARG A 30 3.69 -4.22 8.22
CA ARG A 30 5.10 -3.92 7.92
C ARG A 30 5.20 -3.06 6.67
N SER A 31 6.17 -2.15 6.69
CA SER A 31 6.56 -1.35 5.56
C SER A 31 8.07 -1.14 5.52
N ARG A 32 8.57 -0.74 4.36
CA ARG A 32 9.97 -0.43 4.12
C ARG A 32 10.08 0.69 3.09
N ALA A 33 10.98 1.64 3.35
CA ALA A 33 11.37 2.64 2.37
C ALA A 33 12.31 2.02 1.31
N ARG A 34 12.04 2.32 0.04
CA ARG A 34 12.92 2.00 -1.09
C ARG A 34 13.81 3.19 -1.42
N ASP A 35 15.01 2.91 -1.92
CA ASP A 35 15.96 3.93 -2.39
C ASP A 35 15.50 4.50 -3.74
N THR A 36 14.62 5.50 -3.68
CA THR A 36 13.92 6.12 -4.81
C THR A 36 13.70 7.61 -4.54
N HIS A 37 13.46 8.40 -5.59
CA HIS A 37 13.11 9.81 -5.45
C HIS A 37 11.83 10.14 -6.26
N PRO A 38 10.71 10.53 -5.61
CA PRO A 38 10.50 10.58 -4.16
C PRO A 38 10.60 9.20 -3.49
N ILE A 39 10.80 9.17 -2.17
CA ILE A 39 10.88 7.90 -1.42
C ILE A 39 9.56 7.15 -1.54
N GLN A 40 9.63 5.96 -2.11
CA GLN A 40 8.52 5.03 -2.18
C GLN A 40 8.55 4.09 -0.99
N TRP A 41 7.42 4.01 -0.30
CA TRP A 41 7.18 3.08 0.79
C TRP A 41 6.41 1.89 0.27
N VAL A 42 7.03 0.71 0.30
CA VAL A 42 6.32 -0.55 0.10
C VAL A 42 5.77 -1.01 1.45
N GLY A 43 4.52 -1.45 1.50
CA GLY A 43 3.94 -1.96 2.73
C GLY A 43 2.92 -3.05 2.51
N VAL A 44 2.61 -3.73 3.60
CA VAL A 44 1.60 -4.79 3.69
C VAL A 44 0.70 -4.51 4.88
N GLY A 45 -0.61 -4.57 4.66
CA GLY A 45 -1.64 -4.40 5.69
C GLY A 45 -2.93 -5.15 5.37
N LEU A 46 -3.88 -5.11 6.30
CA LEU A 46 -5.18 -5.76 6.16
C LEU A 46 -6.21 -4.79 5.57
N ASP A 47 -6.91 -5.20 4.52
CA ASP A 47 -8.10 -4.48 4.05
C ASP A 47 -9.32 -4.72 4.97
N ARG A 48 -10.43 -4.03 4.67
CA ARG A 48 -11.68 -4.16 5.43
C ARG A 48 -12.31 -5.55 5.35
N LYS A 49 -11.91 -6.37 4.39
CA LYS A 49 -12.38 -7.75 4.18
C LYS A 49 -11.46 -8.77 4.86
N GLY A 50 -10.43 -8.31 5.58
CA GLY A 50 -9.43 -9.17 6.24
C GLY A 50 -8.42 -9.80 5.28
N ARG A 51 -8.34 -9.33 4.03
CA ARG A 51 -7.34 -9.76 3.05
C ARG A 51 -6.06 -8.95 3.26
N LEU A 52 -4.91 -9.57 3.02
CA LEU A 52 -3.65 -8.83 2.97
C LEU A 52 -3.51 -8.13 1.62
N LEU A 53 -3.31 -6.82 1.66
CA LEU A 53 -2.90 -6.03 0.50
C LEU A 53 -1.44 -5.63 0.62
N GLU A 54 -0.75 -5.63 -0.51
CA GLU A 54 0.46 -4.83 -0.71
C GLU A 54 0.08 -3.46 -1.26
N TYR A 55 0.88 -2.44 -0.94
CA TYR A 55 0.75 -1.10 -1.51
C TYR A 55 2.11 -0.44 -1.73
N ILE A 56 2.12 0.58 -2.59
CA ILE A 56 3.23 1.54 -2.71
C ILE A 56 2.68 2.95 -2.49
N ALA A 57 3.27 3.65 -1.53
CA ALA A 57 2.90 5.00 -1.16
C ALA A 57 4.07 5.97 -1.31
N VAL A 58 3.76 7.23 -1.60
CA VAL A 58 4.69 8.37 -1.47
C VAL A 58 4.04 9.39 -0.55
N GLU A 59 4.87 10.06 0.25
CA GLU A 59 4.45 11.27 0.97
C GLU A 59 4.58 12.45 0.01
N ASP A 60 3.47 13.09 -0.34
CA ASP A 60 3.43 14.18 -1.33
C ASP A 60 3.08 15.55 -0.75
N GLU A 61 2.59 15.57 0.49
CA GLU A 61 2.38 16.76 1.35
C GLU A 61 2.75 16.37 2.79
N PRO A 62 3.05 17.31 3.71
CA PRO A 62 3.23 16.98 5.12
C PRO A 62 2.02 16.20 5.67
N ASP A 63 2.25 14.99 6.19
CA ASP A 63 1.20 14.05 6.64
C ASP A 63 0.18 13.63 5.55
N GLY A 64 0.54 13.85 4.28
CA GLY A 64 -0.26 13.57 3.09
C GLY A 64 0.36 12.46 2.25
N TRP A 65 -0.40 11.37 2.09
CA TRP A 65 0.05 10.16 1.41
C TRP A 65 -0.75 9.91 0.13
N LEU A 66 -0.03 9.61 -0.95
CA LEU A 66 -0.60 9.13 -2.19
C LEU A 66 -0.21 7.67 -2.40
N ILE A 67 -1.21 6.78 -2.43
CA ILE A 67 -1.05 5.37 -2.75
C ILE A 67 -1.37 5.19 -4.22
N PHE A 68 -0.37 4.83 -5.03
CA PHE A 68 -0.53 4.72 -6.48
C PHE A 68 -0.45 3.28 -7.02
N HIS A 69 -0.20 2.33 -6.13
CA HIS A 69 -0.27 0.90 -6.39
C HIS A 69 -0.80 0.21 -5.15
N ALA A 70 -1.78 -0.68 -5.32
CA ALA A 70 -2.20 -1.62 -4.31
C ALA A 70 -2.87 -2.83 -4.96
N MET A 71 -2.67 -4.01 -4.38
CA MET A 71 -3.27 -5.26 -4.82
C MET A 71 -3.17 -6.32 -3.71
N LEU A 72 -3.79 -7.49 -3.91
CA LEU A 72 -3.57 -8.64 -3.02
C LEU A 72 -2.07 -8.92 -2.88
N VAL A 73 -1.65 -9.16 -1.64
CA VAL A 73 -0.23 -9.30 -1.32
C VAL A 73 0.40 -10.46 -2.09
N THR A 74 1.59 -10.23 -2.62
CA THR A 74 2.40 -11.22 -3.30
C THR A 74 3.45 -11.80 -2.37
N ARG A 75 3.95 -12.99 -2.72
CA ARG A 75 5.08 -13.61 -2.01
C ARG A 75 6.35 -12.76 -2.06
N ALA A 76 6.54 -12.01 -3.16
CA ALA A 76 7.72 -11.18 -3.36
C ALA A 76 7.72 -10.01 -2.38
N VAL A 77 6.59 -9.29 -2.26
CA VAL A 77 6.51 -8.18 -1.30
C VAL A 77 6.58 -8.68 0.13
N LEU A 78 5.96 -9.82 0.48
CA LEU A 78 6.12 -10.41 1.81
C LEU A 78 7.59 -10.66 2.17
N ALA A 79 8.40 -11.14 1.22
CA ALA A 79 9.83 -11.31 1.43
C ALA A 79 10.55 -9.95 1.54
N GLU A 80 10.21 -8.99 0.68
CA GLU A 80 10.80 -7.65 0.66
C GLU A 80 10.61 -6.90 1.99
N VAL A 81 9.43 -7.01 2.61
CA VAL A 81 9.11 -6.38 3.90
C VAL A 81 9.44 -7.25 5.11
N GLY A 82 10.05 -8.43 4.90
CA GLY A 82 10.50 -9.33 5.98
C GLY A 82 9.38 -10.09 6.69
N LEU A 83 8.18 -10.20 6.10
CA LEU A 83 7.08 -11.04 6.59
C LEU A 83 7.16 -12.49 6.09
N ARG A 84 8.16 -12.80 5.27
CA ARG A 84 8.45 -14.15 4.79
C ARG A 84 9.96 -14.37 4.72
N ARG A 85 10.41 -15.56 5.15
CA ARG A 85 11.78 -16.05 4.96
C ARG A 85 11.93 -16.79 3.63
#